data_AF-A0A1D2WPU0-F1
#
_entry.id   AF-A0A1D2WPU0-F1
#
_cell.length_a   1.000
_cell.length_b   1.000
_cell.length_c   1.000
_cell.angle_alpha   90.00
_cell.angle_beta   90.00
_cell.angle_gamma   90.00
#
_symmetry.space_group_name_H-M   'P 1'
#
loop_
_entity.id
_entity.type
_entity.pdbx_description
1 polymer ?
#
loop_
_entity_poly.entity_id
_entity_poly.type
_entity_poly.pdbx_seq_one_letter_code
_entity_poly.pdbx_strand_id
1 'polypeptide(L)'
;MNSNKKFFSRIGFNYLIYAVFSLVITMILANIIAYTSPEILNNINTSTTITAICNYILPLPVFIYLMGKLDSKKLEIHKINARTFLKYLCITFTLMWIGNIIGVIITTALSGAIQSDISNPIQDLINSTGIWLNIVLISIIGPVFEEFFFRKLLIDRTIKYGARTSIVLSAVMFGLFHGNLNQFFYSALIGGFFAYVYIKTGKITYTILLHMIINLLGSVVSLFLNSSVTNLITGTINPFDLIFVLLYLAILIITLIIGLTNLLNYKQAKFNGQKTEISLQKPLKTIFLNLGMFCFIIFFTIKMVLQVIN
;
A
#
# COMPACT_ATOMS: atom_id res chain seq x y z
N MET A 1 26.23 18.38 -3.74
CA MET A 1 25.24 17.58 -2.99
C MET A 1 25.92 16.33 -2.45
N ASN A 2 25.82 16.01 -1.15
CA ASN A 2 26.38 14.78 -0.54
C ASN A 2 25.99 13.55 -1.39
N SER A 3 26.93 12.64 -1.68
CA SER A 3 26.72 11.45 -2.52
C SER A 3 25.47 10.65 -2.10
N ASN A 4 25.23 10.52 -0.79
CA ASN A 4 24.04 9.85 -0.25
C ASN A 4 22.74 10.58 -0.58
N LYS A 5 22.72 11.93 -0.52
CA LYS A 5 21.55 12.71 -0.95
C LYS A 5 21.27 12.53 -2.44
N LYS A 6 22.32 12.43 -3.28
CA LYS A 6 22.18 12.16 -4.72
C LYS A 6 21.56 10.78 -4.98
N PHE A 7 21.95 9.77 -4.20
CA PHE A 7 21.34 8.45 -4.25
C PHE A 7 19.82 8.48 -3.94
N PHE A 8 19.41 9.05 -2.79
CA PHE A 8 17.99 9.14 -2.44
C PHE A 8 17.19 10.05 -3.38
N SER A 9 17.81 11.10 -3.92
CA SER A 9 17.20 11.92 -4.97
C SER A 9 16.92 11.13 -6.24
N ARG A 10 17.81 10.21 -6.64
CA ARG A 10 17.55 9.33 -7.79
C ARG A 10 16.39 8.37 -7.51
N ILE A 11 16.28 7.84 -6.29
CA ILE A 11 15.13 7.01 -5.89
C ILE A 11 13.83 7.82 -6.04
N GLY A 12 13.77 9.02 -5.45
CA GLY A 12 12.59 9.89 -5.56
C GLY A 12 12.20 10.18 -7.00
N PHE A 13 13.18 10.54 -7.85
CA PHE A 13 12.93 10.76 -9.28
C PHE A 13 12.49 9.48 -10.02
N ASN A 14 13.08 8.32 -9.74
CA ASN A 14 12.69 7.07 -10.41
C ASN A 14 11.22 6.72 -10.12
N TYR A 15 10.78 6.87 -8.87
CA TYR A 15 9.39 6.66 -8.47
C TYR A 15 8.45 7.74 -9.02
N LEU A 16 8.89 8.99 -9.09
CA LEU A 16 8.13 10.07 -9.72
C LEU A 16 7.97 9.85 -11.22
N ILE A 17 9.04 9.47 -11.93
CA ILE A 17 8.99 9.15 -13.36
C ILE A 17 8.03 8.00 -13.62
N TYR A 18 8.07 6.94 -12.80
CA TYR A 18 7.09 5.87 -12.87
C TYR A 18 5.66 6.43 -12.73
N ALA A 19 5.38 7.22 -11.69
CA ALA A 19 4.03 7.71 -11.42
C ALA A 19 3.50 8.65 -12.53
N VAL A 20 4.35 9.56 -13.01
CA VAL A 20 4.02 10.47 -14.12
C VAL A 20 3.84 9.71 -15.41
N PHE A 21 4.70 8.73 -15.71
CA PHE A 21 4.56 7.89 -16.90
C PHE A 21 3.24 7.11 -16.87
N SER A 22 2.90 6.47 -15.74
CA SER A 22 1.62 5.77 -15.56
C SER A 22 0.42 6.69 -15.77
N LEU A 23 0.47 7.91 -15.23
CA LEU A 23 -0.58 8.91 -15.41
C LEU A 23 -0.73 9.33 -16.88
N VAL A 24 0.38 9.69 -17.53
CA VAL A 24 0.38 10.15 -18.92
C VAL A 24 -0.10 9.05 -19.86
N ILE A 25 0.40 7.81 -19.72
CA ILE A 25 -0.03 6.72 -20.61
C ILE A 25 -1.50 6.36 -20.40
N THR A 26 -1.99 6.41 -19.15
CA THR A 26 -3.42 6.23 -18.85
C THR A 26 -4.26 7.31 -19.52
N MET A 27 -3.86 8.58 -19.42
CA MET A 27 -4.55 9.70 -20.07
C MET A 27 -4.55 9.57 -21.60
N ILE A 28 -3.42 9.23 -22.21
CA ILE A 28 -3.33 9.05 -23.67
C ILE A 28 -4.25 7.93 -24.13
N LEU A 29 -4.18 6.75 -23.49
CA LEU A 29 -5.00 5.61 -23.86
C LEU A 29 -6.48 5.87 -23.62
N ALA A 30 -6.86 6.52 -22.51
CA ALA A 30 -8.24 6.90 -22.25
C ALA A 30 -8.77 7.85 -23.33
N ASN A 31 -8.00 8.86 -23.76
CA ASN A 31 -8.43 9.77 -24.82
C ASN A 31 -8.56 9.09 -26.19
N ILE A 32 -7.64 8.19 -26.54
CA ILE A 32 -7.73 7.40 -27.77
C ILE A 32 -9.00 6.55 -27.77
N ILE A 33 -9.26 5.81 -26.68
CA ILE A 33 -10.43 4.94 -26.56
C ILE A 33 -11.73 5.77 -26.54
N ALA A 34 -11.75 6.91 -25.86
CA ALA A 34 -12.90 7.81 -25.86
C ALA A 34 -13.27 8.28 -27.28
N TYR A 35 -12.27 8.51 -28.13
CA TYR A 35 -12.47 8.91 -29.53
C TYR A 35 -12.89 7.75 -30.44
N THR A 36 -12.29 6.57 -30.29
CA THR A 36 -12.51 5.44 -31.21
C THR A 36 -13.65 4.52 -30.78
N SER A 37 -13.84 4.31 -29.49
CA SER A 37 -14.73 3.29 -28.92
C SER A 37 -15.15 3.66 -27.49
N PRO A 38 -15.92 4.76 -27.29
CA PRO A 38 -16.25 5.29 -25.95
C PRO A 38 -17.02 4.29 -25.07
N GLU A 39 -17.80 3.39 -25.67
CA GLU A 39 -18.48 2.26 -25.01
C GLU A 39 -17.56 1.45 -24.07
N ILE A 40 -16.28 1.32 -24.43
CA ILE A 40 -15.27 0.59 -23.63
C ILE A 40 -15.02 1.26 -22.28
N LEU A 41 -15.04 2.60 -22.23
CA LEU A 41 -14.82 3.36 -21.00
C LEU A 41 -16.06 3.39 -20.10
N ASN A 42 -17.25 3.23 -20.68
CA ASN A 42 -18.51 3.15 -19.93
C ASN A 42 -18.60 1.87 -19.08
N ASN A 43 -17.90 0.80 -19.48
CA ASN A 43 -17.81 -0.42 -18.70
C ASN A 43 -16.72 -0.29 -17.63
N ILE A 44 -17.11 -0.11 -16.36
CA ILE A 44 -16.18 0.08 -15.25
C ILE A 44 -15.14 -1.04 -15.14
N ASN A 45 -15.52 -2.32 -15.30
CA ASN A 45 -14.58 -3.43 -15.23
C ASN A 45 -13.48 -3.33 -16.30
N THR A 46 -13.88 -2.94 -17.51
CA THR A 46 -12.95 -2.78 -18.64
C THR A 46 -12.03 -1.59 -18.41
N SER A 47 -12.60 -0.44 -18.00
CA SER A 47 -11.85 0.77 -17.67
C SER A 47 -10.83 0.54 -16.53
N THR A 48 -11.23 -0.17 -15.47
CA THR A 48 -10.33 -0.55 -14.37
C THR A 48 -9.23 -1.50 -14.83
N THR A 49 -9.54 -2.45 -15.70
CA THR A 49 -8.54 -3.38 -16.27
C THR A 49 -7.50 -2.62 -17.08
N ILE A 50 -7.92 -1.71 -17.95
CA ILE A 50 -7.03 -0.85 -18.74
C ILE A 50 -6.15 -0.01 -17.80
N THR A 51 -6.75 0.62 -16.79
CA THR A 51 -6.03 1.43 -15.80
C THR A 51 -4.99 0.59 -15.04
N ALA A 52 -5.31 -0.65 -14.65
CA ALA A 52 -4.37 -1.55 -14.00
C ALA A 52 -3.18 -1.92 -14.90
N ILE A 53 -3.42 -2.17 -16.19
CA ILE A 53 -2.35 -2.43 -17.18
C ILE A 53 -1.44 -1.21 -17.32
N CYS A 54 -2.03 -0.01 -17.41
CA CYS A 54 -1.30 1.25 -17.52
C CYS A 54 -0.51 1.59 -16.26
N ASN A 55 -1.01 1.21 -15.08
CA ASN A 55 -0.34 1.45 -13.82
C ASN A 55 0.76 0.42 -13.54
N TYR A 56 0.54 -0.87 -13.80
CA TYR A 56 1.48 -1.91 -13.36
C TYR A 56 2.36 -2.46 -14.48
N ILE A 57 1.82 -2.72 -15.67
CA ILE A 57 2.52 -3.48 -16.72
C ILE A 57 3.36 -2.56 -17.61
N LEU A 58 2.74 -1.54 -18.21
CA LEU A 58 3.42 -0.64 -19.15
C LEU A 58 4.63 0.10 -18.56
N PRO A 59 4.57 0.68 -17.35
CA PRO A 59 5.72 1.38 -16.75
C PRO A 59 6.79 0.43 -16.19
N LEU A 60 6.50 -0.86 -16.02
CA LEU A 60 7.39 -1.82 -15.36
C LEU A 60 8.80 -1.88 -15.99
N PRO A 61 8.97 -2.00 -17.33
CA PRO A 61 10.29 -2.12 -17.93
C PRO A 61 11.15 -0.87 -17.68
N VAL A 62 10.55 0.31 -17.81
CA VAL A 62 11.22 1.60 -17.54
C VAL A 62 11.63 1.67 -16.07
N PHE A 63 10.75 1.26 -15.16
CA PHE A 63 11.03 1.32 -13.73
C PHE A 63 12.11 0.34 -13.30
N ILE A 64 12.08 -0.90 -13.80
CA ILE A 64 13.15 -1.89 -13.59
C ILE A 64 14.48 -1.35 -14.12
N TYR A 65 14.51 -0.76 -15.31
CA TYR A 65 15.70 -0.17 -15.89
C TYR A 65 16.28 0.97 -15.03
N LEU A 66 15.43 1.92 -14.62
CA LEU A 66 15.83 3.05 -13.80
C LEU A 66 16.35 2.63 -12.42
N MET A 67 15.66 1.69 -11.77
CA MET A 67 16.10 1.14 -10.49
C MET A 67 17.36 0.28 -10.68
N GLY A 68 17.49 -0.46 -11.79
CA GLY A 68 18.65 -1.28 -12.13
C GLY A 68 19.99 -0.53 -12.11
N LYS A 69 19.98 0.78 -12.35
CA LYS A 69 21.17 1.65 -12.29
C LYS A 69 21.67 1.99 -10.89
N LEU A 70 20.97 1.55 -9.84
CA LEU A 70 21.32 1.80 -8.44
C LEU A 70 21.83 0.52 -7.79
N ASP A 71 22.97 0.59 -7.10
CA ASP A 71 23.56 -0.59 -6.45
C ASP A 71 22.62 -1.19 -5.41
N SER A 72 22.37 -2.49 -5.54
CA SER A 72 21.53 -3.28 -4.66
C SER A 72 22.34 -4.30 -3.86
N LYS A 73 21.93 -4.54 -2.62
CA LYS A 73 22.40 -5.61 -1.76
C LYS A 73 21.30 -6.65 -1.60
N LYS A 74 21.62 -7.90 -1.87
CA LYS A 74 20.70 -9.02 -1.63
C LYS A 74 20.63 -9.31 -0.12
N LEU A 75 19.42 -9.57 0.35
CA LEU A 75 19.15 -10.00 1.72
C LEU A 75 19.37 -11.50 1.86
N GLU A 76 19.83 -11.91 3.04
CA GLU A 76 19.92 -13.32 3.40
C GLU A 76 18.53 -13.92 3.59
N ILE A 77 18.33 -15.12 3.04
CA ILE A 77 17.04 -15.80 3.07
C ILE A 77 16.88 -16.55 4.38
N HIS A 78 15.83 -16.20 5.12
CA HIS A 78 15.43 -16.84 6.36
C HIS A 78 13.97 -17.28 6.25
N LYS A 79 13.71 -18.56 6.51
CA LYS A 79 12.35 -19.11 6.53
C LYS A 79 11.71 -18.84 7.90
N ILE A 80 10.43 -18.48 7.89
CA ILE A 80 9.59 -18.41 9.10
C ILE A 80 8.60 -19.57 9.11
N ASN A 81 8.25 -20.04 10.30
CA ASN A 81 7.21 -21.04 10.49
C ASN A 81 5.80 -20.41 10.44
N ALA A 82 4.77 -21.26 10.35
CA ALA A 82 3.38 -20.83 10.26
C ALA A 82 2.95 -19.98 11.47
N ARG A 83 3.41 -20.31 12.68
CA ARG A 83 3.10 -19.54 13.89
C ARG A 83 3.61 -18.10 13.81
N THR A 84 4.83 -17.91 13.32
CA THR A 84 5.40 -16.56 13.12
C THR A 84 4.67 -15.82 12.01
N PHE A 85 4.32 -16.51 10.91
CA PHE A 85 3.50 -15.92 9.84
C PHE A 85 2.13 -15.45 10.35
N LEU A 86 1.42 -16.27 11.14
CA LEU A 86 0.14 -15.88 11.75
C LEU A 86 0.26 -14.69 12.69
N LYS A 87 1.35 -14.59 13.47
CA LYS A 87 1.63 -13.40 14.26
C LYS A 87 1.80 -12.17 13.38
N TYR A 88 2.54 -12.28 12.27
CA TYR A 88 2.71 -11.18 11.32
C TYR A 88 1.39 -10.80 10.65
N LEU A 89 0.52 -11.76 10.35
CA LEU A 89 -0.83 -11.48 9.85
C LEU A 89 -1.65 -10.68 10.87
N CYS A 90 -1.66 -11.10 12.14
CA CYS A 90 -2.37 -10.38 13.20
C CYS A 90 -1.82 -8.96 13.39
N ILE A 91 -0.49 -8.78 13.40
CA ILE A 91 0.12 -7.44 13.48
C ILE A 91 -0.28 -6.58 12.27
N THR A 92 -0.25 -7.15 11.06
CA THR A 92 -0.63 -6.42 9.84
C THR A 92 -2.07 -5.95 9.93
N PHE A 93 -2.98 -6.82 10.38
CA PHE A 93 -4.39 -6.48 10.56
C PHE A 93 -4.57 -5.39 11.62
N THR A 94 -3.88 -5.47 12.77
CA THR A 94 -3.89 -4.41 13.78
C THR A 94 -3.39 -3.08 13.25
N LEU A 95 -2.27 -3.06 12.52
CA LEU A 95 -1.72 -1.83 11.93
C LEU A 95 -2.64 -1.24 10.88
N MET A 96 -3.32 -2.09 10.09
CA MET A 96 -4.32 -1.65 9.13
C MET A 96 -5.47 -0.93 9.84
N TRP A 97 -6.04 -1.52 10.89
CA TRP A 97 -7.15 -0.91 11.64
C TRP A 97 -6.74 0.38 12.35
N ILE A 98 -5.57 0.41 12.99
CA ILE A 98 -5.04 1.64 13.60
C ILE A 98 -4.92 2.74 12.54
N GLY A 99 -4.31 2.44 11.39
CA GLY A 99 -4.16 3.42 10.32
C GLY A 99 -5.48 3.83 9.68
N ASN A 100 -6.44 2.92 9.56
CA ASN A 100 -7.77 3.21 9.02
C ASN A 100 -8.54 4.14 9.97
N ILE A 101 -8.51 3.89 11.28
CA ILE A 101 -9.13 4.78 12.28
C ILE A 101 -8.53 6.18 12.21
N ILE A 102 -7.19 6.29 12.11
CA ILE A 102 -6.52 7.59 11.95
C ILE A 102 -6.99 8.29 10.66
N GLY A 103 -7.05 7.54 9.54
CA GLY A 103 -7.54 8.04 8.27
C GLY A 103 -8.96 8.59 8.36
N VAL A 104 -9.89 7.80 8.92
CA VAL A 104 -11.29 8.18 9.10
C VAL A 104 -11.44 9.39 10.02
N ILE A 105 -10.72 9.46 11.13
CA ILE A 105 -10.77 10.63 12.02
C ILE A 105 -10.36 11.89 11.27
N ILE A 106 -9.28 11.82 10.47
CA ILE A 106 -8.77 12.97 9.72
C ILE A 106 -9.70 13.35 8.58
N THR A 107 -10.20 12.39 7.80
CA THR A 107 -11.09 12.68 6.67
C THR A 107 -12.46 13.18 7.15
N THR A 108 -13.01 12.64 8.24
CA THR A 108 -14.24 13.18 8.85
C THR A 108 -14.03 14.62 9.36
N ALA A 109 -12.92 14.90 10.03
CA ALA A 109 -12.62 16.25 10.51
C ALA A 109 -12.46 17.25 9.35
N LEU A 110 -11.77 16.84 8.28
CA LEU A 110 -11.61 17.66 7.08
C LEU A 110 -12.93 17.87 6.36
N SER A 111 -13.74 16.82 6.18
CA SER A 111 -15.07 16.89 5.56
C SER A 111 -15.96 17.92 6.26
N GLY A 112 -15.97 17.92 7.61
CA GLY A 112 -16.68 18.94 8.39
C GLY A 112 -16.12 20.36 8.20
N ALA A 113 -14.80 20.51 8.03
CA ALA A 113 -14.16 21.81 7.85
C ALA A 113 -14.40 22.42 6.46
N ILE A 114 -14.41 21.59 5.41
CA ILE A 114 -14.65 22.02 4.02
C ILE A 114 -16.12 21.97 3.62
N GLN A 115 -16.99 21.43 4.49
CA GLN A 115 -18.43 21.25 4.24
C GLN A 115 -18.72 20.43 2.97
N SER A 116 -17.87 19.45 2.68
CA SER A 116 -18.07 18.51 1.57
C SER A 116 -17.70 17.10 1.99
N ASP A 117 -18.41 16.13 1.43
CA ASP A 117 -18.09 14.73 1.66
C ASP A 117 -16.75 14.38 1.00
N ILE A 118 -15.91 13.64 1.72
CA ILE A 118 -14.65 13.13 1.19
C ILE A 118 -14.89 11.66 0.85
N SER A 119 -15.03 11.36 -0.44
CA SER A 119 -15.19 10.00 -0.95
C SER A 119 -13.95 9.14 -0.64
N ASN A 120 -14.12 7.82 -0.66
CA ASN A 120 -13.00 6.89 -0.64
C ASN A 120 -12.91 6.18 -1.99
N PRO A 121 -12.07 6.66 -2.91
CA PRO A 121 -12.02 6.16 -4.29
C PRO A 121 -11.85 4.64 -4.41
N ILE A 122 -11.14 4.01 -3.47
CA ILE A 122 -10.96 2.55 -3.50
C ILE A 122 -12.22 1.82 -3.03
N GLN A 123 -12.96 2.36 -2.06
CA GLN A 123 -14.25 1.77 -1.68
C GLN A 123 -15.27 1.89 -2.80
N ASP A 124 -15.31 3.05 -3.47
CA ASP A 124 -16.21 3.29 -4.61
C ASP A 124 -15.86 2.37 -5.78
N LEU A 125 -14.56 2.17 -6.04
CA LEU A 125 -14.09 1.20 -7.03
C LEU A 125 -14.53 -0.21 -6.66
N ILE A 126 -14.24 -0.68 -5.44
CA ILE A 126 -14.59 -2.04 -4.97
C ILE A 126 -16.10 -2.31 -5.09
N ASN A 127 -16.94 -1.31 -4.77
CA ASN A 127 -18.39 -1.43 -4.83
C ASN A 127 -18.94 -1.40 -6.26
N SER A 128 -18.21 -0.81 -7.21
CA SER A 128 -18.65 -0.67 -8.60
C SER A 128 -18.10 -1.75 -9.54
N THR A 129 -17.02 -2.43 -9.18
CA THR A 129 -16.42 -3.50 -9.99
C THR A 129 -16.89 -4.90 -9.60
N GLY A 130 -16.84 -5.81 -10.58
CA GLY A 130 -17.21 -7.21 -10.36
C GLY A 130 -16.26 -7.93 -9.39
N ILE A 131 -16.81 -8.85 -8.59
CA ILE A 131 -16.07 -9.59 -7.56
C ILE A 131 -14.82 -10.30 -8.10
N TRP A 132 -14.89 -10.89 -9.30
CA TRP A 132 -13.75 -11.56 -9.92
C TRP A 132 -12.62 -10.59 -10.24
N LEU A 133 -12.95 -9.37 -10.65
CA LEU A 133 -11.97 -8.33 -10.90
C LEU A 133 -11.35 -7.84 -9.59
N ASN A 134 -12.14 -7.70 -8.52
CA ASN A 134 -11.62 -7.36 -7.18
C ASN A 134 -10.65 -8.42 -6.64
N ILE A 135 -10.96 -9.70 -6.85
CA ILE A 135 -10.06 -10.80 -6.47
C ILE A 135 -8.76 -10.71 -7.28
N VAL A 136 -8.84 -10.67 -8.61
CA VAL A 136 -7.66 -10.78 -9.46
C VAL A 136 -6.81 -9.51 -9.41
N LEU A 137 -7.40 -8.33 -9.64
CA LEU A 137 -6.64 -7.09 -9.77
C LEU A 137 -6.30 -6.47 -8.41
N ILE A 138 -7.31 -6.23 -7.56
CA ILE A 138 -7.12 -5.51 -6.30
C ILE A 138 -6.44 -6.40 -5.25
N SER A 139 -6.79 -7.68 -5.20
CA SER A 139 -6.33 -8.57 -4.12
C SER A 139 -5.12 -9.43 -4.46
N ILE A 140 -4.78 -9.61 -5.73
CA ILE A 140 -3.66 -10.46 -6.14
C ILE A 140 -2.61 -9.64 -6.90
N ILE A 141 -2.97 -9.11 -8.07
CA ILE A 141 -2.01 -8.45 -8.97
C ILE A 141 -1.43 -7.18 -8.31
N GLY A 142 -2.25 -6.28 -7.78
CA GLY A 142 -1.80 -5.06 -7.11
C GLY A 142 -0.75 -5.36 -6.02
N PRO A 143 -1.05 -6.20 -5.01
CA PRO A 143 -0.11 -6.61 -3.98
C PRO A 143 1.20 -7.19 -4.51
N VAL A 144 1.16 -8.04 -5.55
CA VAL A 144 2.37 -8.63 -6.14
C VAL A 144 3.30 -7.55 -6.71
N PHE A 145 2.75 -6.62 -7.49
CA PHE A 145 3.54 -5.54 -8.09
C PHE A 145 4.04 -4.55 -7.04
N GLU A 146 3.20 -4.19 -6.08
CA GLU A 146 3.56 -3.26 -5.02
C GLU A 146 4.66 -3.82 -4.12
N GLU A 147 4.57 -5.08 -3.71
CA GLU A 147 5.65 -5.72 -2.95
C GLU A 147 6.93 -5.84 -3.80
N PHE A 148 6.82 -6.07 -5.11
CA PHE A 148 7.98 -6.07 -6.00
C PHE A 148 8.65 -4.69 -6.05
N PHE A 149 7.87 -3.61 -6.21
CA PHE A 149 8.40 -2.25 -6.24
C PHE A 149 9.04 -1.87 -4.91
N PHE A 150 8.32 -2.05 -3.81
CA PHE A 150 8.75 -1.48 -2.53
C PHE A 150 9.65 -2.42 -1.75
N ARG A 151 9.56 -3.73 -1.89
CA ARG A 151 10.48 -4.64 -1.19
C ARG A 151 11.65 -4.99 -2.09
N LYS A 152 11.39 -5.55 -3.27
CA LYS A 152 12.48 -6.02 -4.12
C LYS A 152 13.29 -4.88 -4.74
N LEU A 153 12.63 -3.85 -5.28
CA LEU A 153 13.37 -2.76 -5.91
C LEU A 153 13.89 -1.74 -4.89
N LEU A 154 13.09 -1.29 -3.93
CA LEU A 154 13.51 -0.25 -2.97
C LEU A 154 14.34 -0.79 -1.79
N ILE A 155 13.91 -1.83 -1.08
CA ILE A 155 14.64 -2.28 0.12
C ILE A 155 16.02 -2.84 -0.24
N ASP A 156 16.14 -3.67 -1.28
CA ASP A 156 17.46 -4.21 -1.69
C ASP A 156 18.49 -3.10 -1.93
N ARG A 157 18.07 -1.90 -2.37
CA ARG A 157 18.97 -0.76 -2.62
C ARG A 157 19.24 0.09 -1.40
N THR A 158 18.29 0.15 -0.48
CA THR A 158 18.35 1.06 0.67
C THR A 158 18.89 0.39 1.93
N ILE A 159 18.92 -0.94 1.99
CA ILE A 159 19.32 -1.69 3.18
C ILE A 159 20.77 -1.46 3.64
N LYS A 160 21.66 -1.08 2.71
CA LYS A 160 23.04 -0.67 3.03
C LYS A 160 23.13 0.55 3.96
N TYR A 161 22.06 1.36 4.04
CA TYR A 161 21.91 2.49 4.96
C TYR A 161 21.21 2.12 6.28
N GLY A 162 20.99 0.83 6.51
CA GLY A 162 20.36 0.28 7.71
C GLY A 162 18.87 0.01 7.57
N ALA A 163 18.41 -0.96 8.37
CA ALA A 163 17.04 -1.42 8.37
C ALA A 163 16.04 -0.30 8.74
N ARG A 164 16.34 0.50 9.76
CA ARG A 164 15.46 1.61 10.19
C ARG A 164 15.23 2.63 9.07
N THR A 165 16.31 3.04 8.40
CA THR A 165 16.25 3.97 7.26
C THR A 165 15.38 3.42 6.14
N SER A 166 15.56 2.14 5.81
CA SER A 166 14.84 1.46 4.73
C SER A 166 13.36 1.30 5.06
N ILE A 167 13.04 0.95 6.31
CA ILE A 167 11.65 0.82 6.80
C ILE A 167 10.94 2.17 6.75
N VAL A 168 11.55 3.23 7.30
CA VAL A 168 10.92 4.56 7.31
C VAL A 168 10.70 5.09 5.90
N LEU A 169 11.70 4.95 5.02
CA LEU A 169 11.58 5.36 3.62
C LEU A 169 10.46 4.59 2.92
N SER A 170 10.45 3.25 3.06
CA SER A 170 9.43 2.40 2.46
C SER A 170 8.04 2.70 3.00
N ALA A 171 7.87 2.94 4.31
CA ALA A 171 6.58 3.29 4.92
C ALA A 171 6.01 4.57 4.30
N VAL A 172 6.79 5.65 4.29
CA VAL A 172 6.36 6.96 3.77
C VAL A 172 6.09 6.88 2.27
N MET A 173 6.99 6.30 1.49
CA MET A 173 6.82 6.22 0.04
C MET A 173 5.63 5.34 -0.34
N PHE A 174 5.41 4.21 0.35
CA PHE A 174 4.28 3.31 0.09
C PHE A 174 2.94 3.98 0.41
N GLY A 175 2.86 4.68 1.55
CA GLY A 175 1.66 5.45 1.91
C GLY A 175 1.35 6.55 0.89
N LEU A 176 2.37 7.34 0.51
CA LEU A 176 2.19 8.41 -0.49
C LEU A 176 1.78 7.87 -1.85
N PHE A 177 2.34 6.74 -2.28
CA PHE A 177 2.13 6.17 -3.61
C PHE A 177 0.66 5.83 -3.91
N HIS A 178 -0.16 5.62 -2.89
CA HIS A 178 -1.60 5.42 -3.05
C HIS A 178 -2.32 6.69 -3.52
N GLY A 179 -1.80 7.87 -3.21
CA GLY A 179 -2.37 9.15 -3.65
C GLY A 179 -3.79 9.42 -3.14
N ASN A 180 -4.21 8.74 -2.06
CA ASN A 180 -5.52 8.86 -1.42
C ASN A 180 -5.33 9.03 0.09
N LEU A 181 -5.92 10.08 0.66
CA LEU A 181 -5.76 10.40 2.08
C LEU A 181 -6.36 9.32 3.00
N ASN A 182 -7.50 8.73 2.61
CA ASN A 182 -8.13 7.63 3.35
C ASN A 182 -7.19 6.42 3.49
N GLN A 183 -6.30 6.22 2.52
CA GLN A 183 -5.40 5.06 2.49
C GLN A 183 -4.01 5.32 3.05
N PHE A 184 -3.59 6.59 3.11
CA PHE A 184 -2.23 6.98 3.43
C PHE A 184 -1.72 6.34 4.74
N PHE A 185 -2.48 6.49 5.82
CA PHE A 185 -2.03 6.09 7.16
C PHE A 185 -1.90 4.58 7.31
N TYR A 186 -2.92 3.80 6.93
CA TYR A 186 -2.82 2.35 7.03
C TYR A 186 -1.78 1.80 6.07
N SER A 187 -1.69 2.34 4.86
CA SER A 187 -0.70 1.91 3.86
C SER A 187 0.71 2.18 4.35
N ALA A 188 0.97 3.36 4.95
CA ALA A 188 2.27 3.67 5.52
C ALA A 188 2.65 2.71 6.67
N LEU A 189 1.71 2.43 7.58
CA LEU A 189 1.95 1.53 8.71
C LEU A 189 2.22 0.09 8.27
N ILE A 190 1.36 -0.49 7.44
CA ILE A 190 1.57 -1.86 6.93
C ILE A 190 2.78 -1.93 5.99
N GLY A 191 3.02 -0.90 5.18
CA GLY A 191 4.17 -0.83 4.28
C GLY A 191 5.51 -0.81 5.02
N GLY A 192 5.56 -0.12 6.17
CA GLY A 192 6.70 -0.20 7.09
C GLY A 192 6.87 -1.58 7.71
N PHE A 193 5.78 -2.23 8.10
CA PHE A 193 5.83 -3.58 8.66
C PHE A 193 6.22 -4.63 7.62
N PHE A 194 5.74 -4.54 6.39
CA PHE A 194 6.17 -5.41 5.29
C PHE A 194 7.64 -5.19 4.94
N ALA A 195 8.14 -3.95 4.94
CA ALA A 195 9.58 -3.69 4.84
C ALA A 195 10.35 -4.41 5.96
N TYR A 196 9.86 -4.35 7.20
CA TYR A 196 10.44 -5.08 8.32
C TYR A 196 10.46 -6.60 8.07
N VAL A 197 9.33 -7.20 7.66
CA VAL A 197 9.22 -8.65 7.39
C VAL A 197 10.16 -9.07 6.27
N TYR A 198 10.24 -8.29 5.19
CA TYR A 198 11.13 -8.58 4.07
C TYR A 198 12.60 -8.48 4.49
N ILE A 199 13.01 -7.45 5.24
CA ILE A 199 14.38 -7.32 5.76
C ILE A 199 14.78 -8.51 6.61
N LYS A 200 13.83 -9.04 7.41
CA LYS A 200 14.07 -10.18 8.28
C LYS A 200 14.14 -11.52 7.60
N THR A 201 13.41 -11.68 6.50
CA THR A 201 13.24 -12.98 5.85
C THR A 201 13.98 -13.09 4.52
N GLY A 202 14.32 -11.96 3.88
CA GLY A 202 14.81 -11.92 2.50
C GLY A 202 13.81 -12.47 1.48
N LYS A 203 12.58 -12.82 1.89
CA LYS A 203 11.58 -13.50 1.06
C LYS A 203 10.37 -12.60 0.84
N ILE A 204 10.24 -12.13 -0.40
CA ILE A 204 9.09 -11.31 -0.82
C ILE A 204 7.77 -12.09 -0.76
N THR A 205 7.81 -13.42 -0.87
CA THR A 205 6.60 -14.25 -0.82
C THR A 205 5.81 -14.08 0.47
N TYR A 206 6.48 -13.86 1.62
CA TYR A 206 5.76 -13.67 2.87
C TYR A 206 5.00 -12.34 2.89
N THR A 207 5.58 -11.27 2.36
CA THR A 207 4.90 -9.97 2.33
C THR A 207 3.81 -9.92 1.27
N ILE A 208 4.02 -10.57 0.11
CA ILE A 208 2.97 -10.78 -0.90
C ILE A 208 1.77 -11.48 -0.30
N LEU A 209 1.97 -12.62 0.39
CA LEU A 209 0.85 -13.37 0.98
C LEU A 209 0.13 -12.57 2.07
N LEU A 210 0.86 -11.87 2.94
CA LEU A 210 0.25 -11.00 3.94
C LEU A 210 -0.59 -9.90 3.28
N HIS A 211 -0.05 -9.24 2.26
CA HIS A 211 -0.73 -8.16 1.56
C HIS A 211 -1.97 -8.65 0.80
N MET A 212 -1.86 -9.79 0.09
CA MET A 212 -2.99 -10.42 -0.59
C MET A 212 -4.13 -10.77 0.37
N ILE A 213 -3.82 -11.37 1.53
CA ILE A 213 -4.84 -11.71 2.54
C ILE A 213 -5.56 -10.44 3.00
N ILE A 214 -4.83 -9.38 3.29
CA ILE A 214 -5.41 -8.12 3.78
C ILE A 214 -6.28 -7.47 2.70
N ASN A 215 -5.85 -7.44 1.44
CA ASN A 215 -6.67 -6.89 0.36
C ASN A 215 -7.90 -7.76 0.07
N LEU A 216 -7.81 -9.09 0.17
CA LEU A 216 -8.98 -9.97 0.07
C LEU A 216 -10.00 -9.67 1.16
N LEU A 217 -9.55 -9.47 2.41
CA LEU A 217 -10.42 -9.10 3.52
C LEU A 217 -11.05 -7.72 3.30
N GLY A 218 -10.26 -6.74 2.85
CA GLY A 218 -10.70 -5.35 2.65
C GLY A 218 -11.56 -5.12 1.41
N SER A 219 -11.50 -6.00 0.40
CA SER A 219 -12.24 -5.81 -0.86
C SER A 219 -13.32 -6.85 -1.14
N VAL A 220 -13.09 -8.12 -0.83
CA VAL A 220 -14.04 -9.20 -1.15
C VAL A 220 -14.92 -9.50 0.06
N VAL A 221 -14.30 -9.77 1.21
CA VAL A 221 -15.04 -10.07 2.44
C VAL A 221 -15.85 -8.84 2.91
N SER A 222 -15.35 -7.63 2.68
CA SER A 222 -16.05 -6.40 3.00
C SER A 222 -17.37 -6.23 2.23
N LEU A 223 -17.47 -6.69 0.98
CA LEU A 223 -18.72 -6.65 0.22
C LEU A 223 -19.82 -7.50 0.89
N PHE A 224 -19.49 -8.73 1.24
CA PHE A 224 -20.43 -9.62 1.94
C PHE A 224 -20.80 -9.07 3.32
N LEU A 225 -19.81 -8.53 4.05
CA LEU A 225 -20.06 -7.94 5.36
C LEU A 225 -21.01 -6.74 5.26
N ASN A 226 -20.80 -5.85 4.29
CA ASN A 226 -21.67 -4.70 4.07
C ASN A 226 -23.10 -5.15 3.75
N SER A 227 -23.28 -6.12 2.85
CA SER A 227 -24.61 -6.66 2.53
C SER A 227 -25.30 -7.26 3.76
N SER A 228 -24.61 -8.08 4.55
CA SER A 228 -25.17 -8.67 5.77
C SER A 228 -25.53 -7.61 6.81
N VAL A 229 -24.69 -6.59 7.00
CA VAL A 229 -24.99 -5.47 7.91
C VAL A 229 -26.21 -4.69 7.44
N THR A 230 -26.30 -4.37 6.14
CA THR A 230 -27.46 -3.67 5.57
C THR A 230 -28.75 -4.48 5.80
N ASN A 231 -28.74 -5.78 5.51
CA ASN A 231 -29.92 -6.64 5.71
C ASN A 231 -30.42 -6.64 7.16
N LEU A 232 -29.49 -6.64 8.12
CA LEU A 232 -29.82 -6.57 9.55
C LEU A 232 -30.44 -5.22 9.93
N ILE A 233 -29.89 -4.12 9.41
CA ILE A 233 -30.39 -2.76 9.67
C ILE A 233 -31.78 -2.55 9.05
N THR A 234 -32.03 -3.07 7.85
CA THR A 234 -33.31 -2.91 7.14
C THR A 234 -34.41 -3.88 7.61
N GLY A 235 -34.13 -4.73 8.61
CA GLY A 235 -35.11 -5.65 9.20
C GLY A 235 -35.35 -6.93 8.41
N THR A 236 -34.57 -7.20 7.35
CA THR A 236 -34.54 -8.48 6.64
C THR A 236 -33.65 -9.46 7.42
N ILE A 237 -34.17 -9.99 8.53
CA ILE A 237 -33.36 -10.82 9.45
C ILE A 237 -33.17 -12.22 8.86
N ASN A 238 -32.00 -12.44 8.26
CA ASN A 238 -31.48 -13.77 7.94
C ASN A 238 -30.52 -14.22 9.08
N PRO A 239 -30.76 -15.36 9.75
CA PRO A 239 -29.87 -15.88 10.79
C PRO A 239 -28.41 -16.01 10.33
N PHE A 240 -28.17 -16.27 9.04
CA PHE A 240 -26.83 -16.34 8.48
C PHE A 240 -26.10 -14.99 8.52
N ASP A 241 -26.81 -13.88 8.26
CA ASP A 241 -26.21 -12.54 8.30
C ASP A 241 -25.76 -12.18 9.72
N LEU A 242 -26.60 -12.48 10.73
CA LEU A 242 -26.25 -12.25 12.13
C LEU A 242 -25.03 -13.07 12.55
N ILE A 243 -25.03 -14.38 12.24
CA ILE A 243 -23.91 -15.27 12.55
C ILE A 243 -22.63 -14.78 11.86
N PHE A 244 -22.71 -14.41 10.59
CA PHE A 244 -21.57 -13.93 9.83
C PHE A 244 -20.96 -12.66 10.43
N VAL A 245 -21.78 -11.66 10.77
CA VAL A 245 -21.32 -10.42 11.41
C VAL A 245 -20.69 -10.70 12.78
N LEU A 246 -21.31 -11.53 13.61
CA LEU A 246 -20.76 -11.87 14.93
C LEU A 246 -19.42 -12.62 14.82
N LEU A 247 -19.31 -13.57 13.89
CA LEU A 247 -18.05 -14.28 13.62
C LEU A 247 -16.97 -13.34 13.12
N TYR A 248 -17.29 -12.42 12.20
CA TYR A 248 -16.35 -11.41 11.72
C TYR A 248 -15.84 -10.53 12.86
N LEU A 249 -16.74 -10.04 13.73
CA LEU A 249 -16.37 -9.23 14.90
C LEU A 249 -15.50 -10.01 15.90
N ALA A 250 -15.82 -11.28 16.15
CA ALA A 250 -15.02 -12.13 17.03
C ALA A 250 -13.60 -12.32 16.48
N ILE A 251 -13.47 -12.65 15.19
CA ILE A 251 -12.18 -12.81 14.51
C ILE A 251 -11.40 -11.48 14.53
N LEU A 252 -12.08 -10.36 14.28
CA LEU A 252 -11.50 -9.03 14.36
C LEU A 252 -10.92 -8.75 15.75
N ILE A 253 -11.69 -8.95 16.81
CA ILE A 253 -11.23 -8.70 18.19
C ILE A 253 -10.05 -9.60 18.54
N ILE A 254 -10.12 -10.90 18.22
CA ILE A 254 -9.03 -11.85 18.50
C ILE A 254 -7.74 -11.44 17.78
N THR A 255 -7.82 -11.12 16.49
CA THR A 255 -6.66 -10.71 15.69
C THR A 255 -6.08 -9.38 16.19
N LEU A 256 -6.92 -8.42 16.60
CA LEU A 256 -6.48 -7.16 17.20
C LEU A 256 -5.73 -7.37 18.52
N ILE A 257 -6.26 -8.21 19.43
CA ILE A 257 -5.62 -8.52 20.71
C ILE A 257 -4.26 -9.19 20.50
N ILE A 258 -4.20 -10.20 19.63
CA ILE A 258 -2.96 -10.91 19.32
C ILE A 258 -1.96 -9.95 18.68
N GLY A 259 -2.39 -9.16 17.69
CA GLY A 259 -1.52 -8.23 16.98
C GLY A 259 -0.98 -7.13 17.90
N LEU A 260 -1.83 -6.51 18.73
CA LEU A 260 -1.41 -5.49 19.70
C LEU A 260 -0.44 -6.06 20.73
N THR A 261 -0.72 -7.24 21.28
CA THR A 261 0.16 -7.91 22.25
C THR A 261 1.54 -8.19 21.64
N ASN A 262 1.60 -8.67 20.40
CA ASN A 262 2.88 -8.92 19.72
C ASN A 262 3.60 -7.61 19.35
N LEU A 263 2.87 -6.55 19.02
CA LEU A 263 3.43 -5.23 18.72
C LEU A 263 4.05 -4.57 19.97
N LEU A 264 3.39 -4.67 21.13
CA LEU A 264 3.90 -4.16 22.40
C LEU A 264 5.10 -4.97 22.91
N ASN A 265 5.09 -6.28 22.67
CA ASN A 265 6.20 -7.17 22.99
C ASN A 265 7.35 -7.08 21.97
N TYR A 266 7.21 -6.25 20.93
CA TYR A 266 8.24 -5.99 19.94
C TYR A 266 9.35 -5.07 20.45
N LYS A 267 9.83 -5.30 21.67
CA LYS A 267 10.74 -4.39 22.38
C LYS A 267 12.11 -4.26 21.71
N GLN A 268 12.51 -5.20 20.87
CA GLN A 268 13.72 -5.08 20.06
C GLN A 268 13.50 -5.84 18.75
N ALA A 269 13.12 -5.13 17.70
CA ALA A 269 13.39 -5.56 16.33
C ALA A 269 14.92 -5.74 16.17
N LYS A 270 15.46 -6.86 16.66
CA LYS A 270 16.89 -7.19 16.53
C LYS A 270 17.13 -7.52 15.08
N PHE A 271 17.46 -6.54 14.24
CA PHE A 271 17.89 -6.81 12.87
C PHE A 271 19.19 -7.62 12.96
N ASN A 272 19.10 -8.95 12.86
CA ASN A 272 20.18 -9.91 13.14
C ASN A 272 21.50 -9.46 12.50
N GLY A 273 22.31 -8.70 13.23
CA GLY A 273 23.60 -8.24 12.77
C GLY A 273 23.62 -7.50 11.41
N GLN A 274 22.51 -6.93 10.92
CA GLN A 274 22.57 -6.07 9.73
C GLN A 274 23.29 -4.77 10.11
N LYS A 275 24.62 -4.85 10.17
CA LYS A 275 25.50 -3.70 10.34
C LYS A 275 25.17 -2.74 9.21
N THR A 276 24.83 -1.51 9.57
CA THR A 276 24.80 -0.39 8.64
C THR A 276 26.17 -0.33 7.98
N GLU A 277 26.27 -0.70 6.70
CA GLU A 277 27.50 -0.52 5.94
C GLU A 277 27.82 0.96 5.82
N ILE A 278 26.77 1.79 5.73
CA ILE A 278 26.88 3.23 5.60
C ILE A 278 26.11 3.89 6.75
N SER A 279 26.83 4.58 7.63
CA SER A 279 26.23 5.40 8.68
C SER A 279 25.81 6.77 8.12
N LEU A 280 24.55 7.14 8.31
CA LEU A 280 24.03 8.46 7.95
C LEU A 280 24.01 9.37 9.18
N GLN A 281 24.72 10.50 9.12
CA GLN A 281 24.74 11.48 10.23
C GLN A 281 23.35 12.07 10.53
N LYS A 282 22.58 12.40 9.49
CA LYS A 282 21.20 12.93 9.60
C LYS A 282 20.28 12.13 8.67
N PRO A 283 19.83 10.93 9.06
CA PRO A 283 19.12 10.00 8.17
C PRO A 283 17.89 10.62 7.51
N LEU A 284 16.96 11.19 8.29
CA LEU A 284 15.72 11.79 7.78
C LEU A 284 15.97 12.94 6.81
N LYS A 285 16.89 13.86 7.15
CA LYS A 285 17.29 14.95 6.26
C LYS A 285 18.00 14.46 5.00
N THR A 286 18.62 13.29 5.03
CA THR A 286 19.31 12.73 3.86
C THR A 286 18.32 12.06 2.92
N ILE A 287 17.39 11.27 3.45
CA ILE A 287 16.43 10.50 2.66
C ILE A 287 15.29 11.37 2.10
N PHE A 288 14.80 12.36 2.86
CA PHE A 288 13.64 13.18 2.45
C PHE A 288 14.01 14.58 1.96
N LEU A 289 15.06 15.22 2.50
CA LEU A 289 15.41 16.60 2.14
C LEU A 289 16.44 16.64 0.99
N ASN A 290 15.98 16.16 -0.17
CA ASN A 290 16.67 16.19 -1.46
C ASN A 290 15.64 16.42 -2.59
N LEU A 291 16.09 16.91 -3.75
CA LEU A 291 15.20 17.40 -4.80
C LEU A 291 14.24 16.33 -5.33
N GLY A 292 14.74 15.14 -5.67
CA GLY A 292 13.88 14.10 -6.24
C GLY A 292 12.83 13.57 -5.28
N MET A 293 13.17 13.43 -4.00
CA MET A 293 12.19 13.03 -2.98
C MET A 293 11.18 14.16 -2.70
N PHE A 294 11.63 15.41 -2.71
CA PHE A 294 10.74 16.57 -2.58
C PHE A 294 9.71 16.61 -3.72
N CYS A 295 10.14 16.44 -4.98
CA CYS A 295 9.23 16.38 -6.13
C CYS A 295 8.25 15.19 -6.03
N PHE A 296 8.73 14.01 -5.64
CA PHE A 296 7.88 12.83 -5.42
C PHE A 296 6.81 13.10 -4.34
N ILE A 297 7.22 13.63 -3.19
CA ILE A 297 6.30 13.93 -2.08
C ILE A 297 5.26 14.95 -2.52
N ILE A 298 5.67 16.06 -3.15
CA ILE A 298 4.74 17.09 -3.62
C ILE A 298 3.73 16.52 -4.61
N PHE A 299 4.18 15.72 -5.58
CA PHE A 299 3.28 15.13 -6.57
C PHE A 299 2.16 14.31 -5.91
N PHE A 300 2.51 13.41 -4.98
CA PHE A 300 1.50 12.59 -4.30
C PHE A 300 0.67 13.36 -3.27
N THR A 301 1.24 14.39 -2.61
CA THR A 301 0.47 15.29 -1.76
C THR A 301 -0.56 16.06 -2.56
N ILE A 302 -0.20 16.59 -3.74
CA ILE A 302 -1.17 17.25 -4.64
C ILE A 302 -2.27 16.26 -5.05
N LYS A 303 -1.92 15.01 -5.42
CA LYS A 303 -2.94 13.98 -5.72
C LYS A 303 -3.90 13.75 -4.55
N MET A 304 -3.40 13.65 -3.33
CA MET A 304 -4.26 13.49 -2.14
C MET A 304 -5.14 14.72 -1.90
N VAL A 305 -4.60 15.93 -2.07
CA VAL A 305 -5.40 17.16 -1.95
C VAL A 305 -6.48 17.21 -3.02
N LEU A 306 -6.15 16.88 -4.28
CA LEU A 306 -7.13 16.80 -5.37
C LEU A 306 -8.20 15.75 -5.09
N GLN A 307 -7.86 14.62 -4.46
CA GLN A 307 -8.83 13.61 -4.05
C GLN A 307 -9.75 14.08 -2.90
N VAL A 308 -9.30 15.02 -2.08
CA VAL A 308 -10.10 15.55 -0.95
C VAL A 308 -11.08 16.64 -1.40
N ILE A 309 -10.72 17.43 -2.42
CA ILE A 309 -11.52 18.57 -2.87
C ILE A 309 -12.47 18.25 -4.05
N ASN A 310 -12.33 17.08 -4.66
CA ASN A 310 -13.20 16.59 -5.75
C ASN A 310 -13.99 15.38 -5.28
#